data_AF-A0A1J9QK13-F1
#
_entry.id   AF-A0A1J9QK13-F1
#
_cell.length_a   1.000
_cell.length_b   1.000
_cell.length_c   1.000
_cell.angle_alpha   90.00
_cell.angle_beta   90.00
_cell.angle_gamma   90.00
#
_symmetry.space_group_name_H-M   'P 1'
#
loop_
_entity.id
_entity.type
_entity.pdbx_description
1 polymer ?
#
loop_
_entity_poly.entity_id
_entity_poly.type
_entity_poly.pdbx_seq_one_letter_code
_entity_poly.pdbx_strand_id
1 'polypeptide(L)'
;MSRDIPMSERGVTWRGGSAAIIGPMRLFSSQLHTAPLSRTDTAPYSLLISSSSSSSDQLPPQNTLIPLGLAANSYSPFSSHPLNPPHTYSKLTPFAMGKYNIVVFAGDYCGPEVTAEAIKVLRVVEKKRADIEFNFQDHLLGGAAIDATGTALTDEALNAAKSADAVILGAVGGPKWGTGAVRPEQGILRLRKEMGTFGNLRPCNFAAPSLVDISPLKADVCRDVDFNIIRELTGGIYFGERREDNGDGHALDTEPYSRPEIERIVRLAGHLAQQHDPPLPVWSLDKANVLATSRLWRKVVTEIMDKEFPMVKYGHHLIDSAAMLMVKDPRKLNGIIVTSNLFGDIISDEASVIPGSLGLLPSASLSGIPDGKSKVNGIYEPIHGSAPDIAGKGIVNPVAAILSMAMMLQYSLNRPAEAKAIETAVRKVIEAGVRTGDIGGKATTQEVGDAVAAELEKIL
;
A
#
# COMPACT_ATOMS: atom_id res chain seq x y z
N MET A 1 -1.38 -39.02 -54.96
CA MET A 1 -2.46 -39.86 -54.40
C MET A 1 -2.60 -39.47 -52.93
N SER A 2 -3.39 -38.45 -52.59
CA SER A 2 -4.86 -38.45 -52.42
C SER A 2 -5.35 -39.34 -51.26
N ARG A 3 -5.74 -38.73 -50.14
CA ARG A 3 -7.12 -38.72 -49.57
C ARG A 3 -7.13 -38.49 -48.04
N ASP A 4 -7.32 -37.23 -47.66
CA ASP A 4 -8.45 -36.66 -46.89
C ASP A 4 -9.41 -37.52 -46.01
N ILE A 5 -9.52 -37.07 -44.73
CA ILE A 5 -10.76 -36.64 -43.96
C ILE A 5 -11.69 -37.76 -43.38
N PRO A 6 -12.47 -37.59 -42.27
CA PRO A 6 -12.35 -36.88 -40.95
C PRO A 6 -12.93 -37.69 -39.73
N MET A 7 -12.93 -37.09 -38.52
CA MET A 7 -13.99 -37.11 -37.46
C MET A 7 -13.33 -36.92 -36.07
N SER A 8 -13.84 -36.22 -35.06
CA SER A 8 -15.04 -35.39 -34.86
C SER A 8 -14.89 -34.67 -33.52
N GLU A 9 -15.44 -33.46 -33.44
CA GLU A 9 -15.54 -32.62 -32.23
C GLU A 9 -16.22 -33.32 -31.05
N ARG A 10 -15.67 -33.10 -29.84
CA ARG A 10 -16.47 -32.88 -28.63
C ARG A 10 -15.85 -31.73 -27.86
N GLY A 11 -16.54 -30.60 -27.89
CA GLY A 11 -16.15 -29.38 -27.21
C GLY A 11 -16.26 -29.50 -25.69
N VAL A 12 -15.33 -28.85 -25.01
CA VAL A 12 -15.53 -28.34 -23.65
C VAL A 12 -15.29 -26.85 -23.72
N THR A 13 -16.38 -26.10 -23.69
CA THR A 13 -16.40 -24.65 -23.57
C THR A 13 -16.06 -24.27 -22.14
N TRP A 14 -14.88 -23.70 -21.90
CA TRP A 14 -14.62 -22.95 -20.67
C TRP A 14 -15.23 -21.55 -20.82
N ARG A 15 -16.43 -21.37 -20.27
CA ARG A 15 -16.99 -20.03 -20.03
C ARG A 15 -16.45 -19.50 -18.71
N GLY A 16 -15.88 -18.30 -18.77
CA GLY A 16 -15.43 -17.54 -17.61
C GLY A 16 -16.57 -17.13 -16.69
N GLY A 17 -16.19 -16.76 -15.46
CA GLY A 17 -17.09 -16.19 -14.48
C GLY A 17 -16.43 -16.07 -13.11
N SER A 18 -15.84 -14.90 -12.83
CA SER A 18 -15.74 -14.36 -11.47
C SER A 18 -15.71 -12.84 -11.57
N ALA A 19 -16.86 -12.30 -11.96
CA ALA A 19 -17.24 -10.92 -11.68
C ALA A 19 -18.15 -10.98 -10.45
N ALA A 20 -17.75 -10.34 -9.35
CA ALA A 20 -18.63 -10.10 -8.22
C ALA A 20 -19.64 -9.01 -8.65
N ILE A 21 -20.79 -9.43 -9.17
CA ILE A 21 -21.94 -8.55 -9.39
C ILE A 21 -22.76 -8.56 -8.10
N ILE A 22 -22.72 -7.46 -7.36
CA ILE A 22 -23.67 -7.20 -6.27
C ILE A 22 -24.95 -6.66 -6.90
N GLY A 23 -25.97 -7.51 -7.00
CA GLY A 23 -27.35 -7.13 -7.33
C GLY A 23 -28.23 -7.10 -6.07
N PRO A 24 -29.26 -6.24 -6.00
CA PRO A 24 -30.04 -6.04 -4.78
C PRO A 24 -30.97 -7.23 -4.51
N MET A 25 -30.94 -7.71 -3.26
CA MET A 25 -31.76 -8.83 -2.78
C MET A 25 -33.21 -8.37 -2.61
N ARG A 26 -34.12 -8.90 -3.44
CA ARG A 26 -35.58 -8.73 -3.26
C ARG A 26 -36.10 -9.73 -2.23
N LEU A 27 -36.78 -9.20 -1.22
CA LEU A 27 -37.56 -9.96 -0.23
C LEU A 27 -38.68 -10.75 -0.90
N PHE A 28 -38.74 -12.05 -0.64
CA PHE A 28 -39.94 -12.86 -0.84
C PHE A 28 -40.41 -13.38 0.52
N SER A 29 -41.60 -12.92 0.91
CA SER A 29 -42.37 -13.50 2.00
C SER A 29 -43.14 -14.72 1.50
N SER A 30 -43.08 -15.84 2.21
CA SER A 30 -44.18 -16.79 2.22
C SER A 30 -44.38 -17.34 3.63
N GLN A 31 -45.61 -17.16 4.11
CA GLN A 31 -46.15 -17.77 5.31
C GLN A 31 -46.26 -19.29 5.11
N LEU A 32 -46.10 -20.08 6.17
CA LEU A 32 -47.16 -20.95 6.71
C LEU A 32 -46.71 -21.74 7.96
N HIS A 33 -47.47 -21.48 9.02
CA HIS A 33 -48.01 -22.38 10.04
C HIS A 33 -47.18 -22.97 11.19
N THR A 34 -47.87 -22.91 12.33
CA THR A 34 -47.56 -23.08 13.74
C THR A 34 -47.63 -24.53 14.21
N ALA A 35 -46.78 -24.93 15.15
CA ALA A 35 -47.17 -25.43 16.49
C ALA A 35 -45.91 -25.73 17.36
N PRO A 36 -46.01 -25.64 18.71
CA PRO A 36 -44.88 -25.41 19.62
C PRO A 36 -44.43 -26.68 20.35
N LEU A 37 -43.24 -26.68 20.98
CA LEU A 37 -42.96 -27.47 22.19
C LEU A 37 -41.66 -27.05 22.92
N SER A 38 -41.86 -26.68 24.20
CA SER A 38 -41.05 -26.83 25.42
C SER A 38 -39.53 -26.57 25.45
N ARG A 39 -39.17 -25.65 26.38
CA ARG A 39 -37.88 -25.54 27.07
C ARG A 39 -37.55 -26.78 27.90
N THR A 40 -36.29 -27.23 27.86
CA THR A 40 -35.53 -27.74 29.02
C THR A 40 -34.01 -27.61 28.77
N ASP A 41 -33.37 -26.77 29.58
CA ASP A 41 -32.12 -26.91 30.33
C ASP A 41 -30.90 -27.76 29.85
N THR A 42 -29.73 -27.14 30.11
CA THR A 42 -28.41 -27.66 30.54
C THR A 42 -27.27 -27.94 29.54
N ALA A 43 -26.29 -27.02 29.63
CA ALA A 43 -24.83 -27.21 29.79
C ALA A 43 -23.92 -27.66 28.61
N PRO A 44 -22.62 -27.24 28.63
CA PRO A 44 -21.83 -27.01 27.41
C PRO A 44 -20.86 -28.16 27.06
N TYR A 45 -20.57 -28.30 25.76
CA TYR A 45 -19.51 -29.17 25.25
C TYR A 45 -18.13 -28.50 25.37
N SER A 46 -17.25 -29.10 26.17
CA SER A 46 -15.82 -28.80 26.24
C SER A 46 -15.02 -29.69 25.28
N LEU A 47 -14.04 -29.07 24.58
CA LEU A 47 -13.01 -29.72 23.78
C LEU A 47 -12.19 -30.74 24.59
N LEU A 48 -11.89 -31.88 23.98
CA LEU A 48 -10.84 -32.82 24.40
C LEU A 48 -9.69 -32.75 23.40
N ILE A 49 -8.55 -32.19 23.85
CA ILE A 49 -7.23 -32.36 23.21
C ILE A 49 -6.49 -33.39 24.07
N SER A 50 -6.14 -34.52 23.47
CA SER A 50 -5.31 -35.56 24.07
C SER A 50 -3.83 -35.24 23.84
N SER A 51 -3.04 -35.11 24.92
CA SER A 51 -1.59 -35.23 24.87
C SER A 51 -1.11 -36.28 25.88
N SER A 52 -0.31 -37.22 25.37
CA SER A 52 0.26 -38.36 26.08
C SER A 52 1.46 -37.97 26.93
N SER A 53 1.51 -38.54 28.14
CA SER A 53 2.51 -38.37 29.19
C SER A 53 3.73 -39.31 29.10
N SER A 54 4.90 -38.84 29.52
CA SER A 54 5.90 -39.51 30.40
C SER A 54 7.04 -38.51 30.63
N SER A 55 7.70 -38.34 31.78
CA SER A 55 7.83 -39.10 33.03
C SER A 55 8.31 -38.18 34.18
N SER A 56 8.13 -38.70 35.40
CA SER A 56 8.34 -38.21 36.76
C SER A 56 9.68 -37.56 37.15
N ASP A 57 9.64 -36.59 38.08
CA ASP A 57 10.30 -36.71 39.40
C ASP A 57 9.79 -35.65 40.44
N GLN A 58 9.96 -36.00 41.72
CA GLN A 58 9.15 -35.59 42.89
C GLN A 58 9.48 -34.22 43.55
N LEU A 59 8.46 -33.66 44.23
CA LEU A 59 8.44 -32.49 45.13
C LEU A 59 9.00 -32.79 46.55
N PRO A 60 9.20 -31.76 47.41
CA PRO A 60 8.18 -31.43 48.43
C PRO A 60 7.96 -29.91 48.65
N PRO A 61 6.94 -29.50 49.45
CA PRO A 61 6.15 -28.30 49.21
C PRO A 61 6.44 -27.14 50.19
N GLN A 62 6.12 -25.90 49.77
CA GLN A 62 5.74 -24.83 50.70
C GLN A 62 4.57 -24.01 50.15
N ASN A 63 3.53 -23.95 50.98
CA ASN A 63 2.33 -23.14 50.84
C ASN A 63 2.65 -21.64 50.99
N THR A 64 2.21 -20.83 50.03
CA THR A 64 1.76 -19.46 50.34
C THR A 64 0.66 -19.03 49.36
N LEU A 65 -0.56 -18.95 49.88
CA LEU A 65 -1.74 -18.32 49.27
C LEU A 65 -1.67 -16.81 49.48
N ILE A 66 -1.65 -15.99 48.40
CA ILE A 66 -2.08 -14.57 48.37
C ILE A 66 -2.60 -14.23 46.95
N PRO A 67 -3.69 -13.45 46.77
CA PRO A 67 -4.71 -13.69 45.74
C PRO A 67 -4.57 -12.88 44.44
N LEU A 68 -5.30 -13.34 43.42
CA LEU A 68 -5.60 -12.65 42.16
C LEU A 68 -6.22 -11.27 42.39
N GLY A 69 -5.46 -10.22 42.12
CA GLY A 69 -5.95 -8.85 41.97
C GLY A 69 -6.36 -8.60 40.51
N LEU A 70 -7.67 -8.55 40.28
CA LEU A 70 -8.29 -7.91 39.12
C LEU A 70 -7.95 -6.41 39.13
N ALA A 71 -6.99 -5.99 38.31
CA ALA A 71 -6.82 -4.57 37.99
C ALA A 71 -7.65 -4.24 36.74
N ALA A 72 -8.89 -3.85 36.98
CA ALA A 72 -9.70 -3.14 36.00
C ALA A 72 -9.12 -1.72 35.84
N ASN A 73 -8.28 -1.51 34.82
CA ASN A 73 -7.95 -0.17 34.38
C ASN A 73 -9.09 0.33 33.50
N SER A 74 -9.89 1.23 34.07
CA SER A 74 -10.89 2.05 33.40
C SER A 74 -10.26 2.80 32.23
N TYR A 75 -10.69 2.46 31.01
CA TYR A 75 -10.46 3.26 29.82
C TYR A 75 -11.23 4.58 29.95
N SER A 76 -10.51 5.70 30.03
CA SER A 76 -11.06 7.01 29.73
C SER A 76 -11.21 7.14 28.21
N PRO A 77 -12.36 7.60 27.67
CA PRO A 77 -12.48 7.87 26.25
C PRO A 77 -11.62 9.09 25.90
N PHE A 78 -10.61 8.89 25.06
CA PHE A 78 -9.87 9.99 24.45
C PHE A 78 -10.84 10.75 23.52
N SER A 79 -10.98 12.05 23.81
CA SER A 79 -11.72 13.01 23.01
C SER A 79 -11.13 13.12 21.60
N SER A 80 -12.00 13.28 20.61
CA SER A 80 -11.71 13.67 19.22
C SER A 80 -10.50 14.61 19.11
N HIS A 81 -9.43 14.13 18.48
CA HIS A 81 -8.30 14.99 18.10
C HIS A 81 -8.71 15.83 16.88
N PRO A 82 -8.59 17.17 16.94
CA PRO A 82 -8.66 17.98 15.73
C PRO A 82 -7.46 17.65 14.83
N LEU A 83 -7.70 17.66 13.52
CA LEU A 83 -6.69 17.62 12.46
C LEU A 83 -5.50 18.53 12.82
N ASN A 84 -4.29 17.96 12.72
CA ASN A 84 -3.01 18.48 13.21
C ASN A 84 -2.79 20.02 13.03
N PRO A 85 -2.20 20.71 14.03
CA PRO A 85 -1.84 22.13 13.97
C PRO A 85 -0.63 22.39 13.03
N PRO A 86 -0.35 23.66 12.66
CA PRO A 86 0.58 24.02 11.60
C PRO A 86 2.05 23.70 11.96
N HIS A 87 2.71 22.97 11.07
CA HIS A 87 4.13 22.62 11.18
C HIS A 87 5.03 23.85 11.07
N THR A 88 5.83 24.11 12.11
CA THR A 88 7.02 24.95 12.00
C THR A 88 8.18 24.10 11.51
N TYR A 89 8.35 24.00 10.20
CA TYR A 89 9.62 23.55 9.64
C TYR A 89 10.67 24.61 9.97
N SER A 90 11.74 24.22 10.68
CA SER A 90 12.91 25.08 10.85
C SER A 90 13.35 25.55 9.47
N LYS A 91 13.57 26.86 9.30
CA LYS A 91 13.99 27.52 8.05
C LYS A 91 15.19 26.80 7.42
N LEU A 92 14.93 25.82 6.57
CA LEU A 92 15.90 25.25 5.66
C LEU A 92 15.97 26.19 4.47
N THR A 93 17.17 26.65 4.15
CA THR A 93 17.45 27.47 2.97
C THR A 93 16.95 26.74 1.72
N PRO A 94 16.10 27.38 0.88
CA PRO A 94 15.71 26.81 -0.40
C PRO A 94 16.96 26.53 -1.23
N PHE A 95 17.02 25.35 -1.84
CA PHE A 95 17.96 25.10 -2.93
C PHE A 95 17.71 26.17 -4.02
N ALA A 96 18.78 26.67 -4.62
CA ALA A 96 18.73 27.55 -5.80
C ALA A 96 17.83 26.95 -6.90
N MET A 97 17.31 27.78 -7.84
CA MET A 97 16.37 27.37 -8.91
C MET A 97 16.55 25.91 -9.32
N GLY A 98 15.61 25.07 -8.90
CA GLY A 98 15.72 23.63 -9.02
C GLY A 98 15.10 23.18 -10.34
N LYS A 99 15.93 22.97 -11.36
CA LYS A 99 15.53 22.18 -12.52
C LYS A 99 15.57 20.70 -12.14
N TYR A 100 14.40 20.08 -12.06
CA TYR A 100 14.23 18.67 -11.70
C TYR A 100 14.01 17.83 -12.95
N ASN A 101 14.84 16.80 -13.14
CA ASN A 101 14.68 15.80 -14.18
C ASN A 101 13.75 14.69 -13.69
N ILE A 102 12.61 14.54 -14.34
CA ILE A 102 11.59 13.57 -13.93
C ILE A 102 11.40 12.58 -15.07
N VAL A 103 11.68 11.30 -14.81
CA VAL A 103 11.38 10.24 -15.78
C VAL A 103 9.92 9.84 -15.65
N VAL A 104 9.23 9.71 -16.77
CA VAL A 104 7.81 9.35 -16.83
C VAL A 104 7.66 8.00 -17.50
N PHE A 105 7.15 7.03 -16.74
CA PHE A 105 6.71 5.73 -17.22
C PHE A 105 5.18 5.67 -17.12
N ALA A 106 4.48 6.21 -18.12
CA ALA A 106 3.02 6.15 -18.17
C ALA A 106 2.49 4.71 -18.09
N GLY A 107 3.21 3.77 -18.74
CA GLY A 107 2.94 2.34 -18.69
C GLY A 107 1.69 1.93 -19.48
N ASP A 108 0.89 1.05 -18.91
CA ASP A 108 -0.13 0.28 -19.60
C ASP A 108 -1.57 0.73 -19.27
N TYR A 109 -2.48 0.54 -20.23
CA TYR A 109 -3.93 0.75 -20.08
C TYR A 109 -4.31 2.11 -19.48
N CYS A 110 -4.78 2.18 -18.22
CA CYS A 110 -5.18 3.43 -17.58
C CYS A 110 -4.01 4.32 -17.15
N GLY A 111 -2.79 3.77 -17.11
CA GLY A 111 -1.59 4.47 -16.66
C GLY A 111 -1.37 5.82 -17.36
N PRO A 112 -1.42 5.91 -18.70
CA PRO A 112 -1.36 7.17 -19.44
C PRO A 112 -2.41 8.22 -19.05
N GLU A 113 -3.66 7.82 -18.81
CA GLU A 113 -4.75 8.75 -18.45
C GLU A 113 -4.48 9.41 -17.09
N VAL A 114 -4.14 8.62 -16.06
CA VAL A 114 -3.90 9.15 -14.70
C VAL A 114 -2.56 9.90 -14.61
N THR A 115 -1.55 9.49 -15.39
CA THR A 115 -0.25 10.16 -15.45
C THR A 115 -0.38 11.55 -16.05
N ALA A 116 -1.21 11.73 -17.08
CA ALA A 116 -1.47 13.04 -17.68
C ALA A 116 -2.06 14.02 -16.65
N GLU A 117 -2.99 13.56 -15.81
CA GLU A 117 -3.58 14.37 -14.74
C GLU A 117 -2.58 14.67 -13.61
N ALA A 118 -1.71 13.74 -13.26
CA ALA A 118 -0.62 13.98 -12.31
C ALA A 118 0.36 15.05 -12.82
N ILE A 119 0.78 14.97 -14.08
CA ILE A 119 1.65 15.97 -14.73
C ILE A 119 0.96 17.34 -14.79
N LYS A 120 -0.34 17.39 -15.09
CA LYS A 120 -1.13 18.63 -15.10
C LYS A 120 -1.02 19.37 -13.77
N VAL A 121 -1.13 18.65 -12.65
CA VAL A 121 -1.00 19.22 -11.30
C VAL A 121 0.43 19.73 -11.05
N LEU A 122 1.46 19.01 -11.46
CA LEU A 122 2.85 19.49 -11.36
C LEU A 122 3.12 20.75 -12.18
N ARG A 123 2.51 20.87 -13.37
CA ARG A 123 2.61 22.11 -14.18
C ARG A 123 1.99 23.32 -13.48
N VAL A 124 0.96 23.14 -12.66
CA VAL A 124 0.43 24.22 -11.82
C VAL A 124 1.47 24.65 -10.76
N VAL A 125 2.14 23.69 -10.12
CA VAL A 125 3.21 23.98 -9.15
C VAL A 125 4.34 24.78 -9.81
N GLU A 126 4.84 24.32 -10.96
CA GLU A 126 5.87 25.00 -11.76
C GLU A 126 5.44 26.42 -12.14
N LYS A 127 4.20 26.61 -12.62
CA LYS A 127 3.66 27.95 -12.94
C LYS A 127 3.65 28.89 -11.73
N LYS A 128 3.43 28.36 -10.52
CA LYS A 128 3.24 29.13 -9.28
C LYS A 128 4.49 29.28 -8.43
N ARG A 129 5.56 28.57 -8.75
CA ARG A 129 6.82 28.58 -8.00
C ARG A 129 7.97 28.84 -8.97
N ALA A 130 8.43 30.09 -8.99
CA ALA A 130 9.48 30.55 -9.90
C ALA A 130 10.83 29.83 -9.72
N ASP A 131 11.03 29.14 -8.60
CA ASP A 131 12.23 28.36 -8.27
C ASP A 131 12.11 26.85 -8.58
N ILE A 132 11.02 26.42 -9.24
CA ILE A 132 10.78 25.03 -9.65
C ILE A 132 10.61 24.97 -11.16
N GLU A 133 11.40 24.12 -11.83
CA GLU A 133 11.24 23.76 -13.25
C GLU A 133 11.27 22.23 -13.39
N PHE A 134 10.34 21.65 -14.14
CA PHE A 134 10.29 20.21 -14.41
C PHE A 134 10.68 19.90 -15.85
N ASN A 135 11.71 19.08 -16.00
CA ASN A 135 12.10 18.43 -17.24
C ASN A 135 11.59 16.98 -17.26
N PHE A 136 10.42 16.76 -17.85
CA PHE A 136 9.84 15.42 -17.99
C PHE A 136 10.46 14.68 -19.18
N GLN A 137 10.82 13.42 -18.96
CA GLN A 137 11.43 12.52 -19.96
C GLN A 137 10.60 11.24 -20.04
N ASP A 138 9.83 11.10 -21.10
CA ASP A 138 8.99 9.92 -21.33
C ASP A 138 9.82 8.72 -21.77
N HIS A 139 9.61 7.59 -21.09
CA HIS A 139 10.20 6.29 -21.44
C HIS A 139 9.14 5.18 -21.36
N LEU A 140 9.39 4.06 -22.05
CA LEU A 140 8.51 2.91 -22.02
C LEU A 140 8.88 1.95 -20.89
N LEU A 141 7.86 1.41 -20.23
CA LEU A 141 7.94 0.32 -19.26
C LEU A 141 6.74 -0.61 -19.44
N GLY A 142 6.90 -1.87 -19.07
CA GLY A 142 5.79 -2.80 -18.97
C GLY A 142 5.38 -3.35 -20.33
N GLY A 143 4.08 -3.55 -20.50
CA GLY A 143 3.50 -4.08 -21.73
C GLY A 143 3.76 -3.21 -22.96
N ALA A 144 3.69 -1.89 -22.80
CA ALA A 144 4.02 -0.92 -23.84
C ALA A 144 5.48 -1.06 -24.33
N ALA A 145 6.42 -1.33 -23.42
CA ALA A 145 7.81 -1.63 -23.78
C ALA A 145 7.94 -2.99 -24.47
N ILE A 146 7.24 -4.01 -23.98
CA ILE A 146 7.24 -5.35 -24.61
C ILE A 146 6.75 -5.25 -26.06
N ASP A 147 5.66 -4.53 -26.30
CA ASP A 147 5.08 -4.37 -27.63
C ASP A 147 6.04 -3.63 -28.58
N ALA A 148 6.78 -2.64 -28.09
CA ALA A 148 7.67 -1.81 -28.89
C ALA A 148 9.07 -2.43 -29.11
N THR A 149 9.63 -3.10 -28.10
CA THR A 149 11.05 -3.50 -28.07
C THR A 149 11.27 -4.95 -27.68
N GLY A 150 10.23 -5.71 -27.36
CA GLY A 150 10.34 -7.11 -26.92
C GLY A 150 10.84 -7.31 -25.49
N THR A 151 11.04 -6.23 -24.72
CA THR A 151 11.47 -6.28 -23.31
C THR A 151 10.59 -5.38 -22.44
N ALA A 152 10.35 -5.76 -21.19
CA ALA A 152 9.55 -4.96 -20.25
C ALA A 152 10.25 -3.69 -19.74
N LEU A 153 11.58 -3.60 -19.88
CA LEU A 153 12.37 -2.42 -19.51
C LEU A 153 13.72 -2.45 -20.25
N THR A 154 14.00 -1.42 -21.05
CA THR A 154 15.29 -1.26 -21.73
C THR A 154 16.36 -0.72 -20.79
N ASP A 155 17.63 -0.95 -21.12
CA ASP A 155 18.76 -0.42 -20.35
C ASP A 155 18.84 1.10 -20.43
N GLU A 156 18.48 1.68 -21.57
CA GLU A 156 18.38 3.12 -21.77
C GLU A 156 17.37 3.74 -20.78
N ALA A 157 16.16 3.20 -20.73
CA ALA A 157 15.12 3.66 -19.81
C ALA A 157 15.52 3.49 -18.34
N LEU A 158 16.17 2.38 -18.00
CA LEU A 158 16.69 2.15 -16.66
C LEU A 158 17.77 3.17 -16.27
N ASN A 159 18.70 3.47 -17.18
CA ASN A 159 19.77 4.43 -16.94
C ASN A 159 19.23 5.86 -16.80
N ALA A 160 18.21 6.23 -17.58
CA ALA A 160 17.49 7.49 -17.41
C ALA A 160 16.86 7.57 -16.00
N ALA A 161 16.14 6.53 -15.58
CA ALA A 161 15.50 6.47 -14.26
C ALA A 161 16.51 6.58 -13.11
N LYS A 162 17.66 5.91 -13.21
CA LYS A 162 18.76 6.01 -12.22
C LYS A 162 19.34 7.44 -12.11
N SER A 163 19.38 8.16 -13.22
CA SER A 163 19.98 9.50 -13.31
C SER A 163 19.02 10.64 -12.94
N ALA A 164 17.71 10.35 -12.91
CA ALA A 164 16.65 11.31 -12.63
C ALA A 164 16.65 11.84 -11.18
N ASP A 165 15.88 12.89 -10.94
CA ASP A 165 15.52 13.36 -9.61
C ASP A 165 14.40 12.53 -8.97
N ALA A 166 13.44 12.11 -9.79
CA ALA A 166 12.39 11.18 -9.42
C ALA A 166 11.81 10.49 -10.67
N VAL A 167 11.05 9.42 -10.42
CA VAL A 167 10.34 8.65 -11.43
C VAL A 167 8.84 8.71 -11.15
N ILE A 168 8.05 9.09 -12.15
CA ILE A 168 6.60 8.94 -12.16
C ILE A 168 6.27 7.65 -12.87
N LEU A 169 5.40 6.83 -12.26
CA LEU A 169 4.89 5.61 -12.88
C LEU A 169 3.35 5.65 -12.85
N GLY A 170 2.73 5.38 -13.99
CA GLY A 170 1.27 5.28 -14.12
C GLY A 170 0.75 3.94 -13.64
N ALA A 171 0.74 2.93 -14.52
CA ALA A 171 0.38 1.56 -14.16
C ALA A 171 1.08 0.55 -15.07
N VAL A 172 1.28 -0.68 -14.62
CA VAL A 172 1.97 -1.72 -15.39
C VAL A 172 1.15 -3.00 -15.39
N GLY A 173 1.13 -3.72 -16.52
CA GLY A 173 0.57 -5.05 -16.64
C GLY A 173 -0.83 -5.11 -17.24
N GLY A 174 -1.32 -6.33 -17.41
CA GLY A 174 -2.69 -6.63 -17.81
C GLY A 174 -2.81 -7.87 -18.71
N PRO A 175 -4.05 -8.26 -19.07
CA PRO A 175 -4.36 -9.60 -19.56
C PRO A 175 -3.70 -9.97 -20.89
N LYS A 176 -3.30 -8.96 -21.69
CA LYS A 176 -2.65 -9.18 -22.98
C LYS A 176 -1.34 -9.99 -22.88
N TRP A 177 -0.56 -9.80 -21.82
CA TRP A 177 0.81 -10.35 -21.74
C TRP A 177 0.93 -11.66 -20.95
N GLY A 178 -0.15 -12.08 -20.25
CA GLY A 178 -0.26 -13.40 -19.60
C GLY A 178 0.86 -13.71 -18.59
N THR A 179 1.10 -15.01 -18.34
CA THR A 179 2.13 -15.50 -17.40
C THR A 179 3.35 -16.10 -18.10
N GLY A 180 3.63 -15.65 -19.33
CA GLY A 180 4.71 -16.18 -20.16
C GLY A 180 6.12 -15.84 -19.66
N ALA A 181 7.12 -16.10 -20.50
CA ALA A 181 8.53 -15.84 -20.17
C ALA A 181 8.85 -14.35 -19.99
N VAL A 182 8.25 -13.50 -20.82
CA VAL A 182 8.39 -12.04 -20.75
C VAL A 182 7.08 -11.45 -20.24
N ARG A 183 7.15 -10.71 -19.13
CA ARG A 183 5.99 -10.17 -18.41
C ARG A 183 6.21 -8.73 -18.00
N PRO A 184 5.20 -7.85 -18.04
CA PRO A 184 5.32 -6.47 -17.59
C PRO A 184 5.88 -6.33 -16.16
N GLU A 185 5.48 -7.23 -15.26
CA GLU A 185 5.89 -7.24 -13.85
C GLU A 185 7.40 -7.44 -13.67
N GLN A 186 8.08 -8.11 -14.61
CA GLN A 186 9.54 -8.24 -14.57
C GLN A 186 10.21 -6.88 -14.75
N GLY A 187 9.63 -5.97 -15.56
CA GLY A 187 10.15 -4.63 -15.77
C GLY A 187 10.14 -3.80 -14.49
N ILE A 188 9.02 -3.76 -13.77
CA ILE A 188 8.90 -3.00 -12.52
C ILE A 188 9.74 -3.59 -11.38
N LEU A 189 9.84 -4.92 -11.28
CA LEU A 189 10.72 -5.58 -10.30
C LEU A 189 12.19 -5.28 -10.58
N ARG A 190 12.60 -5.31 -11.86
CA ARG A 190 13.95 -4.92 -12.30
C ARG A 190 14.22 -3.46 -11.96
N LEU A 191 13.30 -2.55 -12.31
CA LEU A 191 13.42 -1.11 -12.03
C LEU A 191 13.67 -0.85 -10.54
N ARG A 192 12.79 -1.37 -9.68
CA ARG A 192 12.87 -1.21 -8.21
C ARG A 192 14.18 -1.74 -7.63
N LYS A 193 14.60 -2.95 -8.06
CA LYS A 193 15.85 -3.57 -7.60
C LYS A 193 17.07 -2.76 -8.03
N GLU A 194 17.13 -2.39 -9.30
CA GLU A 194 18.27 -1.70 -9.89
C GLU A 194 18.40 -0.25 -9.43
N MET A 195 17.28 0.43 -9.13
CA MET A 195 17.28 1.75 -8.49
C MET A 195 17.52 1.68 -6.98
N GLY A 196 17.49 0.48 -6.38
CA GLY A 196 17.65 0.28 -4.95
C GLY A 196 16.51 0.87 -4.12
N THR A 197 15.30 0.99 -4.67
CA THR A 197 14.15 1.59 -3.99
C THR A 197 13.56 0.63 -2.96
N PHE A 198 14.26 0.45 -1.83
CA PHE A 198 13.96 -0.57 -0.83
C PHE A 198 12.75 -0.25 0.05
N GLY A 199 12.39 1.03 0.20
CA GLY A 199 11.32 1.45 1.11
C GLY A 199 10.07 1.88 0.37
N ASN A 200 9.04 1.02 0.36
CA ASN A 200 7.74 1.35 -0.20
C ASN A 200 6.82 1.92 0.89
N LEU A 201 6.32 3.13 0.67
CA LEU A 201 5.41 3.87 1.52
C LEU A 201 4.02 3.80 0.91
N ARG A 202 3.05 3.33 1.69
CA ARG A 202 1.62 3.27 1.33
C ARG A 202 0.80 3.87 2.47
N PRO A 203 0.49 5.17 2.43
CA PRO A 203 -0.38 5.79 3.42
C PRO A 203 -1.80 5.25 3.29
N CYS A 204 -2.46 5.01 4.43
CA CYS A 204 -3.87 4.68 4.54
C CYS A 204 -4.55 5.70 5.45
N ASN A 205 -5.26 6.62 4.83
CA ASN A 205 -6.12 7.61 5.47
C ASN A 205 -7.22 8.05 4.51
N PHE A 206 -8.20 8.79 5.03
CA PHE A 206 -9.27 9.35 4.21
C PHE A 206 -8.81 10.67 3.58
N ALA A 207 -8.68 10.70 2.25
CA ALA A 207 -8.34 11.92 1.50
C ALA A 207 -9.32 13.08 1.74
N ALA A 208 -10.56 12.76 2.14
CA ALA A 208 -11.56 13.72 2.58
C ALA A 208 -12.48 13.10 3.65
N PRO A 209 -12.87 13.83 4.71
CA PRO A 209 -13.75 13.31 5.76
C PRO A 209 -15.05 12.68 5.26
N SER A 210 -15.62 13.22 4.18
CA SER A 210 -16.84 12.72 3.53
C SER A 210 -16.69 11.36 2.84
N LEU A 211 -15.47 10.80 2.75
CA LEU A 211 -15.22 9.46 2.22
C LEU A 211 -15.34 8.36 3.28
N VAL A 212 -15.49 8.69 4.56
CA VAL A 212 -15.68 7.67 5.61
C VAL A 212 -16.88 6.76 5.32
N ASP A 213 -17.94 7.33 4.75
CA ASP A 213 -19.19 6.60 4.50
C ASP A 213 -19.14 5.64 3.31
N ILE A 214 -18.09 5.70 2.48
CA ILE A 214 -17.86 4.74 1.38
C ILE A 214 -16.95 3.58 1.80
N SER A 215 -16.39 3.62 3.02
CA SER A 215 -15.61 2.51 3.55
C SER A 215 -16.47 1.24 3.64
N PRO A 216 -15.89 0.05 3.37
CA PRO A 216 -16.55 -1.21 3.69
C PRO A 216 -16.67 -1.45 5.21
N LEU A 217 -15.86 -0.74 6.02
CA LEU A 217 -15.94 -0.78 7.47
C LEU A 217 -16.96 0.23 7.98
N LYS A 218 -17.55 -0.05 9.15
CA LYS A 218 -18.44 0.92 9.80
C LYS A 218 -17.67 2.19 10.13
N ALA A 219 -18.31 3.34 9.96
CA ALA A 219 -17.69 4.64 10.19
C ALA A 219 -17.05 4.77 11.59
N ASP A 220 -17.66 4.21 12.64
CA ASP A 220 -17.13 4.25 14.02
C ASP A 220 -15.89 3.35 14.23
N VAL A 221 -15.61 2.43 13.31
CA VAL A 221 -14.43 1.56 13.30
C VAL A 221 -13.26 2.22 12.56
N CYS A 222 -13.52 2.81 11.39
CA CYS A 222 -12.47 3.29 10.49
C CYS A 222 -12.23 4.80 10.52
N ARG A 223 -13.16 5.62 11.03
CA ARG A 223 -12.95 7.08 11.12
C ARG A 223 -11.65 7.38 11.86
N ASP A 224 -10.88 8.30 11.32
CA ASP A 224 -9.56 8.71 11.84
C ASP A 224 -8.46 7.63 11.77
N VAL A 225 -8.62 6.61 10.91
CA VAL A 225 -7.50 5.78 10.48
C VAL A 225 -6.47 6.66 9.77
N ASP A 226 -5.24 6.59 10.26
CA ASP A 226 -4.08 7.32 9.74
C ASP A 226 -2.79 6.54 10.08
N PHE A 227 -2.36 5.70 9.15
CA PHE A 227 -1.07 5.04 9.22
C PHE A 227 -0.38 4.99 7.87
N ASN A 228 0.93 4.79 7.88
CA ASN A 228 1.73 4.57 6.68
C ASN A 228 2.43 3.23 6.76
N ILE A 229 2.20 2.36 5.78
CA ILE A 229 2.86 1.06 5.66
C ILE A 229 4.18 1.23 4.92
N ILE A 230 5.25 0.86 5.59
CA ILE A 230 6.64 0.85 5.14
C ILE A 230 7.03 -0.60 4.85
N ARG A 231 6.84 -0.99 3.59
CA ARG A 231 7.14 -2.31 3.08
C ARG A 231 8.57 -2.36 2.55
N GLU A 232 9.34 -3.36 2.96
CA GLU A 232 10.61 -3.68 2.28
C GLU A 232 10.31 -4.18 0.86
N LEU A 233 10.95 -3.62 -0.16
CA LEU A 233 10.51 -3.79 -1.55
C LEU A 233 11.49 -4.55 -2.44
N THR A 234 12.73 -4.77 -2.00
CA THR A 234 13.84 -5.25 -2.86
C THR A 234 14.47 -6.56 -2.42
N GLY A 235 13.98 -7.18 -1.35
CA GLY A 235 14.41 -8.47 -0.84
C GLY A 235 13.24 -9.40 -0.49
N GLY A 236 13.49 -10.38 0.37
CA GLY A 236 12.50 -11.37 0.77
C GLY A 236 12.13 -12.35 -0.34
N ILE A 237 10.99 -13.01 -0.16
CA ILE A 237 10.57 -14.16 -0.98
C ILE A 237 10.47 -13.87 -2.49
N TYR A 238 10.19 -12.62 -2.86
CA TYR A 238 10.07 -12.21 -4.27
C TYR A 238 11.39 -12.21 -5.02
N PHE A 239 12.51 -12.07 -4.30
CA PHE A 239 13.86 -12.02 -4.86
C PHE A 239 14.72 -13.21 -4.43
N GLY A 240 14.18 -14.10 -3.61
CA GLY A 240 14.84 -15.34 -3.21
C GLY A 240 14.97 -16.35 -4.34
N GLU A 241 15.84 -17.32 -4.14
CA GLU A 241 15.98 -18.46 -5.04
C GLU A 241 14.66 -19.22 -5.13
N ARG A 242 14.29 -19.59 -6.36
CA ARG A 242 13.07 -20.31 -6.67
C ARG A 242 13.34 -21.52 -7.56
N ARG A 243 12.49 -22.52 -7.43
CA ARG A 243 12.44 -23.69 -8.31
C ARG A 243 11.00 -23.88 -8.76
N GLU A 244 10.79 -23.80 -10.08
CA GLU A 244 9.53 -24.12 -10.72
C GLU A 244 9.30 -25.64 -10.76
N ASP A 245 8.04 -26.05 -10.88
CA ASP A 245 7.68 -27.44 -11.15
C ASP A 245 8.16 -27.85 -12.55
N ASN A 246 9.04 -28.86 -12.62
CA ASN A 246 9.54 -29.42 -13.88
C ASN A 246 8.83 -30.72 -14.27
N GLY A 247 7.60 -30.92 -13.76
CA GLY A 247 6.77 -32.12 -13.96
C GLY A 247 6.85 -33.12 -12.81
N ASP A 248 7.51 -32.79 -11.71
CA ASP A 248 7.62 -33.62 -10.51
C ASP A 248 6.67 -33.21 -9.38
N GLY A 249 5.89 -32.14 -9.59
CA GLY A 249 4.90 -31.65 -8.63
C GLY A 249 5.53 -30.90 -7.45
N HIS A 250 6.80 -30.50 -7.55
CA HIS A 250 7.52 -29.82 -6.49
C HIS A 250 8.00 -28.43 -6.93
N ALA A 251 7.61 -27.41 -6.16
CA ALA A 251 8.09 -26.04 -6.29
C ALA A 251 8.67 -25.55 -4.95
N LEU A 252 9.56 -24.55 -5.01
CA LEU A 252 10.19 -23.95 -3.84
C LEU A 252 10.37 -22.45 -4.04
N ASP A 253 10.07 -21.68 -3.00
CA ASP A 253 10.42 -20.27 -2.87
C ASP A 253 11.12 -20.04 -1.53
N THR A 254 12.21 -19.28 -1.55
CA THR A 254 13.01 -18.99 -0.34
C THR A 254 12.77 -17.55 0.11
N GLU A 255 12.61 -17.30 1.41
CA GLU A 255 12.51 -15.93 1.98
C GLU A 255 13.82 -15.52 2.70
N PRO A 256 14.83 -15.04 1.96
CA PRO A 256 16.06 -14.53 2.57
C PRO A 256 15.90 -13.07 3.00
N TYR A 257 16.42 -12.75 4.19
CA TYR A 257 16.80 -11.39 4.55
C TYR A 257 18.15 -11.40 5.25
N SER A 258 19.00 -10.46 4.87
CA SER A 258 20.20 -10.09 5.60
C SER A 258 19.90 -8.97 6.60
N ARG A 259 20.76 -8.85 7.61
CA ARG A 259 20.65 -7.77 8.61
C ARG A 259 20.65 -6.37 7.97
N PRO A 260 21.55 -6.02 7.02
CA PRO A 260 21.55 -4.68 6.40
C PRO A 260 20.25 -4.32 5.69
N GLU A 261 19.57 -5.29 5.08
CA GLU A 261 18.28 -5.06 4.41
C GLU A 261 17.17 -4.69 5.39
N ILE A 262 17.19 -5.28 6.59
CA ILE A 262 16.24 -4.98 7.67
C ILE A 262 16.61 -3.64 8.32
N GLU A 263 17.89 -3.36 8.55
CA GLU A 263 18.30 -2.11 9.19
C GLU A 263 17.91 -0.88 8.37
N ARG A 264 18.09 -0.89 7.05
CA ARG A 264 17.76 0.27 6.20
C ARG A 264 16.27 0.61 6.21
N ILE A 265 15.39 -0.39 6.21
CA ILE A 265 13.94 -0.17 6.21
C ILE A 265 13.44 0.27 7.59
N VAL A 266 14.03 -0.24 8.67
CA VAL A 266 13.71 0.19 10.04
C VAL A 266 14.18 1.63 10.28
N ARG A 267 15.37 2.01 9.80
CA ARG A 267 15.84 3.40 9.88
C ARG A 267 14.93 4.36 9.10
N LEU A 268 14.40 3.92 7.95
CA LEU A 268 13.38 4.69 7.23
C LEU A 268 12.11 4.87 8.06
N ALA A 269 11.58 3.78 8.65
CA ALA A 269 10.41 3.86 9.50
C ALA A 269 10.62 4.78 10.73
N GLY A 270 11.75 4.65 11.42
CA GLY A 270 12.11 5.48 12.58
C GLY A 270 12.29 6.96 12.20
N HIS A 271 12.95 7.25 11.08
CA HIS A 271 13.10 8.62 10.57
C HIS A 271 11.74 9.25 10.27
N LEU A 272 10.87 8.54 9.56
CA LEU A 272 9.51 9.02 9.23
C LEU A 272 8.69 9.27 10.49
N ALA A 273 8.75 8.36 11.47
CA ALA A 273 8.07 8.52 12.75
C ALA A 273 8.51 9.80 13.50
N GLN A 274 9.80 10.14 13.46
CA GLN A 274 10.37 11.33 14.09
C GLN A 274 10.04 12.65 13.37
N GLN A 275 9.48 12.61 12.16
CA GLN A 275 9.06 13.84 11.48
C GLN A 275 7.77 14.44 12.08
N HIS A 276 7.21 13.80 13.10
CA HIS A 276 6.00 14.24 13.79
C HIS A 276 6.32 14.68 15.22
N ASP A 277 5.53 15.62 15.74
CA ASP A 277 5.61 16.10 17.13
C ASP A 277 4.23 15.97 17.80
N PRO A 278 4.05 15.03 18.76
CA PRO A 278 5.03 14.03 19.20
C PRO A 278 5.33 12.97 18.12
N PRO A 279 6.47 12.24 18.19
CA PRO A 279 6.78 11.18 17.25
C PRO A 279 5.68 10.11 17.16
N LEU A 280 5.38 9.66 15.95
CA LEU A 280 4.40 8.59 15.73
C LEU A 280 4.93 7.25 16.25
N PRO A 281 4.05 6.34 16.73
CA PRO A 281 4.48 5.00 17.09
C PRO A 281 4.87 4.18 15.85
N VAL A 282 5.79 3.23 16.01
CA VAL A 282 6.20 2.27 14.98
C VAL A 282 5.69 0.86 15.33
N TRP A 283 4.96 0.24 14.40
CA TRP A 283 4.43 -1.12 14.53
C TRP A 283 5.17 -2.06 13.59
N SER A 284 5.96 -2.98 14.14
CA SER A 284 6.69 -3.97 13.38
C SER A 284 5.88 -5.25 13.22
N LEU A 285 5.57 -5.64 11.98
CA LEU A 285 4.78 -6.85 11.69
C LEU A 285 5.68 -7.98 11.21
N ASP A 286 5.57 -9.16 11.83
CA ASP A 286 6.38 -10.32 11.52
C ASP A 286 5.65 -11.66 11.79
N LYS A 287 6.33 -12.80 11.58
CA LYS A 287 5.86 -14.13 12.00
C LYS A 287 6.90 -14.84 12.89
N ALA A 288 7.45 -14.13 13.88
CA ALA A 288 8.60 -14.60 14.69
C ALA A 288 8.32 -15.88 15.50
N ASN A 289 7.05 -16.21 15.75
CA ASN A 289 6.64 -17.46 16.39
C ASN A 289 6.84 -18.70 15.49
N VAL A 290 7.07 -18.53 14.20
CA VAL A 290 7.31 -19.62 13.24
C VAL A 290 8.63 -19.42 12.48
N LEU A 291 8.80 -18.30 11.79
CA LEU A 291 9.85 -18.12 10.79
C LEU A 291 11.18 -17.66 11.39
N ALA A 292 12.29 -18.28 10.94
CA ALA A 292 13.65 -17.87 11.32
C ALA A 292 13.95 -16.44 10.84
N THR A 293 13.57 -16.12 9.60
CA THR A 293 13.71 -14.78 9.01
C THR A 293 12.98 -13.73 9.84
N SER A 294 11.77 -14.03 10.33
CA SER A 294 11.04 -13.11 11.22
C SER A 294 11.65 -12.97 12.62
N ARG A 295 12.34 -14.00 13.15
CA ARG A 295 13.11 -13.84 14.40
C ARG A 295 14.30 -12.90 14.22
N LEU A 296 15.00 -13.00 13.08
CA LEU A 296 16.04 -12.04 12.73
C LEU A 296 15.46 -10.63 12.57
N TRP A 297 14.34 -10.50 11.83
CA TRP A 297 13.62 -9.24 11.66
C TRP A 297 13.32 -8.55 12.99
N ARG A 298 12.61 -9.26 13.88
CA ARG A 298 12.25 -8.74 15.21
C ARG A 298 13.47 -8.29 15.99
N LYS A 299 14.52 -9.12 16.05
CA LYS A 299 15.78 -8.79 16.74
C LYS A 299 16.37 -7.49 16.22
N VAL A 300 16.51 -7.34 14.90
CA VAL A 300 17.11 -6.15 14.29
C VAL A 300 16.25 -4.91 14.52
N VAL A 301 14.93 -5.01 14.38
CA VAL A 301 14.01 -3.90 14.66
C VAL A 301 14.15 -3.42 16.09
N THR A 302 14.06 -4.31 17.08
CA THR A 302 14.21 -3.98 18.50
C THR A 302 15.54 -3.27 18.76
N GLU A 303 16.66 -3.84 18.27
CA GLU A 303 17.99 -3.26 18.47
C GLU A 303 18.14 -1.85 17.87
N ILE A 304 17.57 -1.60 16.68
CA ILE A 304 17.66 -0.29 16.02
C ILE A 304 16.74 0.72 16.72
N MET A 305 15.49 0.35 17.04
CA MET A 305 14.56 1.26 17.71
C MET A 305 15.07 1.68 19.08
N ASP A 306 15.63 0.75 19.87
CA ASP A 306 16.16 1.06 21.20
C ASP A 306 17.41 1.97 21.14
N LYS A 307 18.30 1.74 20.16
CA LYS A 307 19.60 2.44 20.08
C LYS A 307 19.52 3.78 19.35
N GLU A 308 18.79 3.82 18.24
CA GLU A 308 18.80 4.95 17.31
C GLU A 308 17.55 5.83 17.46
N PHE A 309 16.43 5.28 17.97
CA PHE A 309 15.14 5.97 18.06
C PHE A 309 14.49 5.89 19.47
N PRO A 310 15.21 6.20 20.57
CA PRO A 310 14.73 5.95 21.94
C PRO A 310 13.47 6.76 22.35
N MET A 311 13.14 7.82 21.60
CA MET A 311 11.95 8.64 21.83
C MET A 311 10.72 8.13 21.06
N VAL A 312 10.91 7.22 20.11
CA VAL A 312 9.83 6.65 19.29
C VAL A 312 9.26 5.43 19.99
N LYS A 313 7.98 5.47 20.34
CA LYS A 313 7.29 4.29 20.85
C LYS A 313 7.22 3.25 19.75
N TYR A 314 7.49 1.98 20.07
CA TYR A 314 7.32 0.91 19.10
C TYR A 314 6.74 -0.35 19.73
N GLY A 315 6.17 -1.20 18.89
CA GLY A 315 5.61 -2.49 19.28
C GLY A 315 5.71 -3.52 18.15
N HIS A 316 5.55 -4.79 18.51
CA HIS A 316 5.54 -5.90 17.56
C HIS A 316 4.16 -6.54 17.51
N HIS A 317 3.69 -6.83 16.30
CA HIS A 317 2.51 -7.65 16.07
C HIS A 317 2.88 -8.84 15.19
N LEU A 318 2.24 -9.99 15.44
CA LEU A 318 2.25 -11.05 14.44
C LEU A 318 1.37 -10.62 13.26
N ILE A 319 1.77 -10.94 12.03
CA ILE A 319 1.09 -10.50 10.81
C ILE A 319 -0.38 -10.94 10.75
N ASP A 320 -0.72 -12.13 11.24
CA ASP A 320 -2.09 -12.63 11.34
C ASP A 320 -2.91 -11.86 12.37
N SER A 321 -2.31 -11.49 13.50
CA SER A 321 -2.96 -10.63 14.49
C SER A 321 -3.17 -9.21 13.96
N ALA A 322 -2.23 -8.70 13.16
CA ALA A 322 -2.34 -7.39 12.51
C ALA A 322 -3.44 -7.35 11.46
N ALA A 323 -3.59 -8.40 10.63
CA ALA A 323 -4.71 -8.54 9.69
C ALA A 323 -6.06 -8.51 10.44
N MET A 324 -6.19 -9.25 11.55
CA MET A 324 -7.40 -9.16 12.38
C MET A 324 -7.67 -7.75 12.94
N LEU A 325 -6.62 -7.03 13.35
CA LEU A 325 -6.74 -5.65 13.83
C LEU A 325 -7.15 -4.70 12.72
N MET A 326 -6.65 -4.89 11.50
CA MET A 326 -6.96 -4.07 10.32
C MET A 326 -8.47 -3.99 10.05
N VAL A 327 -9.19 -5.09 10.28
CA VAL A 327 -10.65 -5.14 10.12
C VAL A 327 -11.37 -4.67 11.39
N LYS A 328 -10.90 -5.10 12.57
CA LYS A 328 -11.62 -4.92 13.84
C LYS A 328 -11.53 -3.50 14.40
N ASP A 329 -10.33 -2.92 14.38
CA ASP A 329 -10.03 -1.59 14.93
C ASP A 329 -8.68 -1.09 14.35
N PRO A 330 -8.65 -0.74 13.04
CA PRO A 330 -7.42 -0.38 12.33
C PRO A 330 -6.67 0.79 12.96
N ARG A 331 -7.38 1.67 13.69
CA ARG A 331 -6.80 2.81 14.43
C ARG A 331 -5.74 2.40 15.45
N LYS A 332 -5.76 1.15 15.92
CA LYS A 332 -4.71 0.62 16.81
C LYS A 332 -3.35 0.55 16.14
N LEU A 333 -3.33 0.55 14.80
CA LEU A 333 -2.11 0.57 14.00
C LEU A 333 -1.77 1.98 13.48
N ASN A 334 -2.51 3.03 13.90
CA ASN A 334 -2.17 4.42 13.56
C ASN A 334 -0.70 4.71 13.90
N GLY A 335 -0.01 5.40 13.00
CA GLY A 335 1.44 5.59 13.04
C GLY A 335 2.17 4.98 11.83
N ILE A 336 3.35 4.44 12.07
CA ILE A 336 4.19 3.84 11.02
C ILE A 336 4.18 2.32 11.17
N ILE A 337 3.78 1.59 10.14
CA ILE A 337 3.82 0.12 10.13
C ILE A 337 5.04 -0.30 9.32
N VAL A 338 5.89 -1.20 9.81
CA VAL A 338 7.09 -1.68 9.08
C VAL A 338 7.10 -3.20 8.99
N THR A 339 7.30 -3.74 7.78
CA THR A 339 7.23 -5.20 7.56
C THR A 339 8.00 -5.66 6.31
N SER A 340 8.14 -6.98 6.16
CA SER A 340 8.82 -7.62 5.02
C SER A 340 8.03 -7.48 3.72
N ASN A 341 8.64 -7.88 2.60
CA ASN A 341 8.07 -7.69 1.27
C ASN A 341 6.70 -8.36 1.08
N LEU A 342 6.59 -9.67 1.33
CA LEU A 342 5.34 -10.41 1.15
C LEU A 342 4.25 -9.95 2.13
N PHE A 343 4.60 -9.78 3.41
CA PHE A 343 3.64 -9.33 4.41
C PHE A 343 3.17 -7.90 4.13
N GLY A 344 4.08 -7.03 3.71
CA GLY A 344 3.79 -5.66 3.31
C GLY A 344 2.88 -5.59 2.10
N ASP A 345 3.08 -6.46 1.11
CA ASP A 345 2.21 -6.58 -0.06
C ASP A 345 0.76 -6.83 0.38
N ILE A 346 0.56 -7.92 1.12
CA ILE A 346 -0.76 -8.37 1.56
C ILE A 346 -1.44 -7.32 2.45
N ILE A 347 -0.74 -6.85 3.50
CA ILE A 347 -1.35 -5.98 4.50
C ILE A 347 -1.63 -4.58 3.95
N SER A 348 -0.83 -4.11 2.98
CA SER A 348 -1.09 -2.81 2.36
C SER A 348 -2.25 -2.85 1.39
N ASP A 349 -2.45 -3.96 0.68
CA ASP A 349 -3.65 -4.17 -0.13
C ASP A 349 -4.89 -4.35 0.77
N GLU A 350 -4.79 -5.04 1.91
CA GLU A 350 -5.88 -5.10 2.90
C GLU A 350 -6.23 -3.71 3.46
N ALA A 351 -5.23 -2.90 3.81
CA ALA A 351 -5.44 -1.53 4.28
C ALA A 351 -6.06 -0.63 3.20
N SER A 352 -5.78 -0.93 1.92
CA SER A 352 -6.13 -0.04 0.82
C SER A 352 -7.63 0.14 0.58
N VAL A 353 -8.44 -0.81 1.01
CA VAL A 353 -9.89 -0.72 0.87
C VAL A 353 -10.54 0.09 1.99
N ILE A 354 -9.82 0.39 3.08
CA ILE A 354 -10.37 1.12 4.23
C ILE A 354 -10.86 2.52 3.82
N PRO A 355 -10.10 3.32 3.03
CA PRO A 355 -10.58 4.63 2.57
C PRO A 355 -11.73 4.56 1.54
N GLY A 356 -12.11 3.35 1.12
CA GLY A 356 -13.26 3.09 0.25
C GLY A 356 -12.93 2.95 -1.24
N SER A 357 -11.70 3.29 -1.69
CA SER A 357 -11.27 3.05 -3.06
C SER A 357 -9.75 2.96 -3.21
N LEU A 358 -9.29 2.00 -4.01
CA LEU A 358 -7.90 1.90 -4.50
C LEU A 358 -7.47 3.16 -5.29
N GLY A 359 -8.42 3.83 -5.95
CA GLY A 359 -8.20 5.04 -6.74
C GLY A 359 -7.76 6.26 -5.91
N LEU A 360 -7.76 6.16 -4.57
CA LEU A 360 -7.38 7.23 -3.66
C LEU A 360 -5.95 7.11 -3.12
N LEU A 361 -5.29 5.98 -3.32
CA LEU A 361 -4.10 5.65 -2.54
C LEU A 361 -2.81 5.81 -3.35
N PRO A 362 -1.98 6.80 -2.98
CA PRO A 362 -0.68 6.98 -3.60
C PRO A 362 0.33 5.99 -3.01
N SER A 363 1.50 5.90 -3.64
CA SER A 363 2.65 5.24 -3.06
C SER A 363 3.96 5.86 -3.51
N ALA A 364 4.99 5.66 -2.71
CA ALA A 364 6.36 6.02 -3.03
C ALA A 364 7.31 4.87 -2.73
N SER A 365 8.27 4.61 -3.61
CA SER A 365 9.35 3.65 -3.41
C SER A 365 10.66 4.41 -3.34
N LEU A 366 11.28 4.51 -2.16
CA LEU A 366 12.43 5.36 -1.89
C LEU A 366 13.74 4.56 -1.90
N SER A 367 14.80 5.13 -2.49
CA SER A 367 16.15 4.55 -2.49
C SER A 367 17.01 4.96 -1.29
N GLY A 368 16.49 5.81 -0.41
CA GLY A 368 17.21 6.35 0.74
C GLY A 368 16.29 7.01 1.76
N ILE A 369 16.90 7.57 2.81
CA ILE A 369 16.21 8.29 3.89
C ILE A 369 16.01 9.75 3.44
N PRO A 370 14.76 10.25 3.35
CA PRO A 370 14.49 11.63 2.94
C PRO A 370 14.74 12.59 4.11
N ASP A 371 16.02 12.85 4.41
CA ASP A 371 16.48 13.69 5.53
C ASP A 371 16.71 15.16 5.15
N GLY A 372 16.47 15.51 3.88
CA GLY A 372 16.71 16.85 3.33
C GLY A 372 18.19 17.20 3.12
N LYS A 373 19.12 16.28 3.43
CA LYS A 373 20.57 16.48 3.26
C LYS A 373 21.10 15.77 2.02
N SER A 374 20.53 14.61 1.71
CA SER A 374 20.88 13.84 0.53
C SER A 374 19.70 13.77 -0.44
N LYS A 375 20.03 13.72 -1.73
CA LYS A 375 19.03 13.49 -2.77
C LYS A 375 18.53 12.05 -2.65
N VAL A 376 17.21 11.89 -2.56
CA VAL A 376 16.56 10.58 -2.59
C VAL A 376 15.86 10.42 -3.93
N ASN A 377 16.36 9.53 -4.77
CA ASN A 377 15.61 9.11 -5.96
C ASN A 377 14.47 8.17 -5.52
N GLY A 378 13.30 8.32 -6.12
CA GLY A 378 12.13 7.52 -5.78
C GLY A 378 11.22 7.29 -6.97
N ILE A 379 10.43 6.21 -6.90
CA ILE A 379 9.36 5.89 -7.84
C ILE A 379 8.03 6.23 -7.18
N TYR A 380 7.21 7.03 -7.85
CA TYR A 380 5.94 7.54 -7.34
C TYR A 380 4.81 7.08 -8.24
N GLU A 381 3.90 6.28 -7.68
CA GLU A 381 2.92 5.52 -8.44
C GLU A 381 1.60 5.39 -7.66
N PRO A 382 0.44 5.39 -8.31
CA PRO A 382 -0.79 4.95 -7.66
C PRO A 382 -0.69 3.45 -7.35
N ILE A 383 -1.33 2.98 -6.27
CA ILE A 383 -1.31 1.54 -5.96
C ILE A 383 -2.23 0.70 -6.86
N HIS A 384 -3.19 1.33 -7.53
CA HIS A 384 -4.17 0.61 -8.35
C HIS A 384 -3.47 -0.03 -9.56
N GLY A 385 -4.02 -1.16 -10.01
CA GLY A 385 -3.55 -1.81 -11.24
C GLY A 385 -3.87 -0.99 -12.50
N SER A 386 -3.61 -1.60 -13.66
CA SER A 386 -3.77 -0.95 -14.97
C SER A 386 -5.22 -0.85 -15.45
N ALA A 387 -6.17 -1.52 -14.78
CA ALA A 387 -7.63 -1.45 -15.01
C ALA A 387 -8.03 -1.51 -16.51
N PRO A 388 -7.66 -2.60 -17.22
CA PRO A 388 -7.81 -2.71 -18.68
C PRO A 388 -9.27 -2.63 -19.17
N ASP A 389 -10.24 -2.92 -18.31
CA ASP A 389 -11.67 -2.90 -18.57
C ASP A 389 -12.25 -1.48 -18.65
N ILE A 390 -11.59 -0.49 -18.06
CA ILE A 390 -12.01 0.93 -18.07
C ILE A 390 -11.04 1.87 -18.78
N ALA A 391 -9.91 1.36 -19.27
CA ALA A 391 -8.93 2.14 -20.03
C ALA A 391 -9.54 2.79 -21.28
N GLY A 392 -9.16 4.04 -21.54
CA GLY A 392 -9.61 4.87 -22.65
C GLY A 392 -11.04 5.39 -22.51
N LYS A 393 -11.71 5.14 -21.38
CA LYS A 393 -13.08 5.61 -21.14
C LYS A 393 -13.15 6.94 -20.39
N GLY A 394 -12.02 7.46 -19.88
CA GLY A 394 -11.99 8.72 -19.14
C GLY A 394 -12.75 8.66 -17.81
N ILE A 395 -12.84 7.49 -17.17
CA ILE A 395 -13.56 7.29 -15.90
C ILE A 395 -12.65 6.75 -14.77
N VAL A 396 -11.35 6.65 -15.02
CA VAL A 396 -10.35 6.23 -14.03
C VAL A 396 -10.17 7.35 -13.01
N ASN A 397 -10.06 7.03 -11.74
CA ASN A 397 -9.80 8.01 -10.69
C ASN A 397 -8.32 8.47 -10.73
N PRO A 398 -8.01 9.75 -11.00
CA PRO A 398 -6.63 10.24 -11.04
C PRO A 398 -6.06 10.59 -9.65
N VAL A 399 -6.88 10.55 -8.59
CA VAL A 399 -6.50 11.07 -7.26
C VAL A 399 -5.25 10.38 -6.70
N ALA A 400 -5.15 9.06 -6.79
CA ALA A 400 -3.96 8.33 -6.36
C ALA A 400 -2.69 8.82 -7.08
N ALA A 401 -2.73 8.96 -8.40
CA ALA A 401 -1.58 9.42 -9.18
C ALA A 401 -1.20 10.87 -8.82
N ILE A 402 -2.20 11.74 -8.62
CA ILE A 402 -1.99 13.13 -8.18
C ILE A 402 -1.37 13.18 -6.77
N LEU A 403 -1.87 12.39 -5.82
CA LEU A 403 -1.33 12.34 -4.46
C LEU A 403 0.08 11.72 -4.43
N SER A 404 0.43 10.85 -5.37
CA SER A 404 1.81 10.37 -5.53
C SER A 404 2.77 11.50 -5.91
N MET A 405 2.29 12.56 -6.58
CA MET A 405 3.10 13.75 -6.85
C MET A 405 3.35 14.58 -5.59
N ALA A 406 2.39 14.62 -4.65
CA ALA A 406 2.62 15.21 -3.34
C ALA A 406 3.74 14.45 -2.59
N MET A 407 3.72 13.11 -2.63
CA MET A 407 4.80 12.30 -2.07
C MET A 407 6.15 12.58 -2.77
N MET A 408 6.17 12.76 -4.10
CA MET A 408 7.38 13.11 -4.86
C MET A 408 7.98 14.44 -4.40
N LEU A 409 7.15 15.47 -4.33
CA LEU A 409 7.54 16.79 -3.85
C LEU A 409 8.10 16.69 -2.43
N GLN A 410 7.46 15.94 -1.54
CA GLN A 410 7.90 15.79 -0.16
C GLN A 410 9.22 15.02 -0.04
N TYR A 411 9.33 13.82 -0.61
CA TYR A 411 10.41 12.89 -0.29
C TYR A 411 11.62 13.00 -1.20
N SER A 412 11.45 13.28 -2.50
CA SER A 412 12.57 13.42 -3.44
C SER A 412 13.02 14.86 -3.64
N LEU A 413 12.08 15.80 -3.63
CA LEU A 413 12.36 17.19 -4.02
C LEU A 413 12.45 18.16 -2.84
N ASN A 414 12.17 17.69 -1.61
CA ASN A 414 12.18 18.47 -0.38
C ASN A 414 11.29 19.73 -0.44
N ARG A 415 10.06 19.56 -0.94
CA ARG A 415 9.01 20.59 -1.14
C ARG A 415 7.74 20.25 -0.36
N PRO A 416 7.78 20.19 0.98
CA PRO A 416 6.62 19.79 1.79
C PRO A 416 5.45 20.78 1.72
N ALA A 417 5.72 22.07 1.48
CA ALA A 417 4.67 23.08 1.35
C ALA A 417 3.81 22.85 0.09
N GLU A 418 4.46 22.57 -1.04
CA GLU A 418 3.80 22.26 -2.31
C GLU A 418 3.07 20.90 -2.23
N ALA A 419 3.68 19.90 -1.59
CA ALA A 419 3.01 18.62 -1.31
C ALA A 419 1.70 18.83 -0.54
N LYS A 420 1.75 19.63 0.54
CA LYS A 420 0.56 19.92 1.36
C LYS A 420 -0.52 20.69 0.60
N ALA A 421 -0.13 21.56 -0.33
CA ALA A 421 -1.05 22.27 -1.19
C ALA A 421 -1.83 21.31 -2.12
N ILE A 422 -1.15 20.31 -2.71
CA ILE A 422 -1.80 19.27 -3.53
C ILE A 422 -2.80 18.46 -2.70
N GLU A 423 -2.39 17.96 -1.53
CA GLU A 423 -3.29 17.22 -0.62
C GLU A 423 -4.53 18.05 -0.27
N THR A 424 -4.33 19.34 0.00
CA THR A 424 -5.41 20.26 0.35
C THR A 424 -6.35 20.52 -0.83
N ALA A 425 -5.82 20.67 -2.05
CA ALA A 425 -6.59 20.83 -3.27
C ALA A 425 -7.48 19.59 -3.51
N VAL A 426 -6.90 18.39 -3.45
CA VAL A 426 -7.61 17.11 -3.58
C VAL A 426 -8.75 17.02 -2.57
N ARG A 427 -8.45 17.26 -1.29
CA ARG A 427 -9.46 17.24 -0.22
C ARG A 427 -10.63 18.18 -0.51
N LYS A 428 -10.35 19.43 -0.88
CA LYS A 428 -11.38 20.43 -1.15
C LYS A 428 -12.24 20.07 -2.37
N VAL A 429 -11.65 19.52 -3.42
CA VAL A 429 -12.37 19.09 -4.63
C VAL A 429 -13.33 17.95 -4.31
N ILE A 430 -12.89 16.97 -3.53
CA ILE A 430 -13.73 15.84 -3.09
C ILE A 430 -14.87 16.32 -2.17
N GLU A 431 -14.58 17.24 -1.23
CA GLU A 431 -15.59 17.85 -0.36
C GLU A 431 -16.58 18.72 -1.13
N ALA A 432 -16.17 19.33 -2.24
CA ALA A 432 -17.06 20.04 -3.16
C ALA A 432 -17.93 19.09 -4.02
N GLY A 433 -17.78 17.78 -3.87
CA GLY A 433 -18.59 16.77 -4.57
C GLY A 433 -18.05 16.36 -5.94
N VAL A 434 -16.89 16.87 -6.37
CA VAL A 434 -16.26 16.47 -7.63
C VAL A 434 -15.52 15.15 -7.42
N ARG A 435 -16.11 14.07 -7.91
CA ARG A 435 -15.74 12.68 -7.60
C ARG A 435 -15.92 11.80 -8.83
N THR A 436 -15.00 10.87 -9.05
CA THR A 436 -15.15 9.78 -10.02
C THR A 436 -16.13 8.71 -9.51
N GLY A 437 -16.54 7.80 -10.39
CA GLY A 437 -17.58 6.80 -10.11
C GLY A 437 -17.25 5.84 -8.97
N ASP A 438 -15.99 5.45 -8.81
CA ASP A 438 -15.49 4.55 -7.77
C ASP A 438 -15.67 5.10 -6.34
N ILE A 439 -15.74 6.43 -6.19
CA ILE A 439 -15.97 7.12 -4.91
C ILE A 439 -17.34 7.83 -4.86
N GLY A 440 -18.31 7.31 -5.62
CA GLY A 440 -19.72 7.72 -5.54
C GLY A 440 -20.09 8.97 -6.35
N GLY A 441 -19.23 9.43 -7.25
CA GLY A 441 -19.49 10.57 -8.12
C GLY A 441 -19.82 10.21 -9.56
N LYS A 442 -19.71 11.21 -10.45
CA LYS A 442 -19.97 11.09 -11.89
C LYS A 442 -18.96 11.84 -12.75
N ALA A 443 -17.98 12.50 -12.12
CA ALA A 443 -16.94 13.22 -12.83
C ALA A 443 -16.04 12.23 -13.57
N THR A 444 -15.59 12.65 -14.75
CA THR A 444 -14.57 11.99 -15.54
C THR A 444 -13.19 12.18 -14.92
N THR A 445 -12.21 11.39 -15.39
CA THR A 445 -10.79 11.52 -15.03
C THR A 445 -10.32 12.96 -15.22
N GLN A 446 -10.64 13.55 -16.38
CA GLN A 446 -10.23 14.90 -16.72
C GLN A 446 -10.92 15.96 -15.84
N GLU A 447 -12.23 15.84 -15.59
CA GLU A 447 -12.96 16.80 -14.75
C GLU A 447 -12.40 16.84 -13.32
N VAL A 448 -12.03 15.70 -12.75
CA VAL A 448 -11.40 15.65 -11.42
C VAL A 448 -10.02 16.33 -11.48
N GLY A 449 -9.17 15.98 -12.45
CA GLY A 449 -7.83 16.58 -12.53
C GLY A 449 -7.85 18.07 -12.85
N ASP A 450 -8.76 18.56 -13.70
CA ASP A 450 -8.99 19.98 -13.96
C ASP A 450 -9.44 20.72 -12.70
N ALA A 451 -10.37 20.13 -11.93
CA ALA A 451 -10.83 20.71 -10.68
C ALA A 451 -9.69 20.80 -9.63
N VAL A 452 -8.86 19.77 -9.52
CA VAL A 452 -7.70 19.78 -8.61
C VAL A 452 -6.67 20.81 -9.04
N ALA A 453 -6.34 20.89 -10.33
CA ALA A 453 -5.42 21.88 -10.87
C ALA A 453 -5.91 23.31 -10.60
N ALA A 454 -7.19 23.58 -10.83
CA ALA A 454 -7.80 24.88 -10.59
C ALA A 454 -7.85 25.25 -9.10
N GLU A 455 -8.13 24.30 -8.20
CA GLU A 455 -8.12 24.57 -6.76
C GLU A 455 -6.70 24.76 -6.24
N LEU A 456 -5.73 23.99 -6.74
CA LEU A 456 -4.32 24.16 -6.41
C LEU A 456 -3.79 25.53 -6.82
N GLU A 457 -4.16 26.03 -8.00
CA GLU A 457 -3.80 27.37 -8.47
C GLU A 457 -4.32 28.48 -7.54
N LYS A 458 -5.42 28.27 -6.81
CA LYS A 458 -5.90 29.23 -5.80
C LYS A 458 -5.14 29.13 -4.47
N ILE A 459 -4.62 27.95 -4.14
CA ILE A 459 -3.90 27.68 -2.89
C ILE A 459 -2.46 28.20 -2.97
N LEU A 460 -1.81 28.04 -4.13
CA LEU A 460 -0.43 28.44 -4.39
C LEU A 460 -0.30 29.88 -4.88
#